data_AF-A0A4R2K0A1-F1
#
_entry.id   AF-A0A4R2K0A1-F1
#
_cell.length_a   1.000
_cell.length_b   1.000
_cell.length_c   1.000
_cell.angle_alpha   90.00
_cell.angle_beta   90.00
_cell.angle_gamma   90.00
#
_symmetry.space_group_name_H-M   'P 1'
#
loop_
_entity.id
_entity.type
_entity.pdbx_description
1 polymer ?
#
loop_
_entity_poly.entity_id
_entity_poly.type
_entity_poly.pdbx_seq_one_letter_code
_entity_poly.pdbx_strand_id
1 'polypeptide(L)'
;MPNEADGVYQPDHARSTPTVGEMIATIAAHAGSGPPSAVSGADLRVAPVPAGALYENVDHPTLKAMVTDGVDPDQVGALAEAWRTAGAKLTQFQTDVAGAVDASRGEWQGEAGDLARQFIAGVGRWVGDAGRGAQLAGTQAAKHSEALATARNAMPEPVPFDVDAANAELRSITDPVLWITRYAEHMKAYAEQQAAQRQAAEVVTNYDTALADSSTMPAFAPPPAMSHQSAPVPPMPRVSHEIPMVQVSTSDERADPGVIG
;
A
#
# COMPACT_ATOMS: atom_id res chain seq x y z
N MET A 1 60.03 10.94 26.01
CA MET A 1 58.88 11.40 26.82
C MET A 1 59.43 12.33 27.89
N PRO A 2 58.77 13.45 28.30
CA PRO A 2 57.35 13.87 28.21
C PRO A 2 57.20 15.28 27.54
N ASN A 3 56.11 16.07 27.58
CA ASN A 3 54.67 15.93 27.32
C ASN A 3 54.15 17.32 26.80
N GLU A 4 53.00 17.31 26.11
CA GLU A 4 52.14 18.36 25.52
C GLU A 4 52.22 19.83 26.00
N ALA A 5 52.14 20.79 25.06
CA ALA A 5 51.33 22.02 25.15
C ALA A 5 51.24 22.78 23.80
N ASP A 6 50.01 23.23 23.49
CA ASP A 6 49.63 24.38 22.63
C ASP A 6 49.67 24.26 21.09
N GLY A 7 48.58 23.71 20.55
CA GLY A 7 47.49 24.54 20.02
C GLY A 7 47.76 25.40 18.78
N VAL A 8 47.64 24.82 17.59
CA VAL A 8 47.46 25.57 16.33
C VAL A 8 45.98 25.91 16.16
N TYR A 9 45.63 27.20 16.20
CA TYR A 9 44.39 27.72 15.62
C TYR A 9 44.70 28.27 14.23
N GLN A 10 44.39 27.50 13.18
CA GLN A 10 44.17 28.05 11.85
C GLN A 10 42.67 27.99 11.55
N PRO A 11 42.02 29.13 11.22
CA PRO A 11 40.63 29.17 10.83
C PRO A 11 40.54 28.85 9.34
N ASP A 12 39.83 27.79 8.97
CA ASP A 12 39.53 27.57 7.55
C ASP A 12 38.09 27.12 7.31
N HIS A 13 37.40 28.05 6.66
CA HIS A 13 36.41 27.88 5.61
C HIS A 13 35.13 27.04 5.86
N ALA A 14 34.03 27.79 5.94
CA ALA A 14 32.74 27.53 5.32
C ALA A 14 32.38 26.04 5.11
N ARG A 15 31.64 25.46 6.06
CA ARG A 15 30.89 24.24 5.80
C ARG A 15 29.73 24.58 4.87
N SER A 16 29.91 24.32 3.58
CA SER A 16 28.80 24.25 2.63
C SER A 16 27.78 23.23 3.11
N THR A 17 26.55 23.65 3.31
CA THR A 17 25.42 22.75 3.56
C THR A 17 25.23 21.86 2.33
N PRO A 18 25.19 20.53 2.48
CA PRO A 18 25.07 19.63 1.33
C PRO A 18 23.77 19.89 0.58
N THR A 19 23.83 19.79 -0.75
CA THR A 19 22.63 19.95 -1.58
C THR A 19 21.72 18.73 -1.44
N VAL A 20 20.42 18.87 -1.73
CA VAL A 20 19.47 17.75 -1.69
C VAL A 20 19.91 16.59 -2.59
N GLY A 21 20.58 16.89 -3.72
CA GLY A 21 21.17 15.89 -4.60
C GLY A 21 22.32 15.10 -3.97
N GLU A 22 23.20 15.74 -3.20
CA GLU A 22 24.32 15.08 -2.52
C GLU A 22 23.87 14.29 -1.28
N MET A 23 22.80 14.72 -0.61
CA MET A 23 22.19 13.93 0.46
C MET A 23 21.56 12.63 -0.08
N ILE A 24 20.94 12.66 -1.27
CA ILE A 24 20.41 11.46 -1.93
C ILE A 24 21.55 10.51 -2.37
N ALA A 25 22.66 11.06 -2.88
CA ALA A 25 23.82 10.26 -3.28
C ALA A 25 24.56 9.62 -2.09
N THR A 26 24.61 10.32 -0.96
CA THR A 26 25.20 9.78 0.29
C THR A 26 24.30 8.67 0.84
N ILE A 27 22.97 8.81 0.75
CA ILE A 27 22.00 7.76 1.11
C ILE A 27 22.16 6.47 0.30
N ALA A 28 22.51 6.60 -0.98
CA ALA A 28 22.81 5.46 -1.83
C ALA A 28 24.17 4.80 -1.52
N ALA A 29 25.15 5.54 -0.97
CA ALA A 29 26.52 5.05 -0.76
C ALA A 29 26.73 4.26 0.56
N HIS A 30 25.87 4.45 1.58
CA HIS A 30 25.93 3.66 2.82
C HIS A 30 25.02 2.42 2.82
N ALA A 31 24.43 2.09 1.66
CA ALA A 31 23.79 0.81 1.38
C ALA A 31 24.76 -0.13 0.63
N GLY A 32 25.76 -0.68 1.33
CA GLY A 32 26.63 -1.70 0.78
C GLY A 32 27.62 -2.24 1.81
N SER A 33 27.38 -3.41 2.38
CA SER A 33 28.01 -4.62 1.85
C SER A 33 27.17 -5.86 2.16
N GLY A 34 26.40 -6.29 1.16
CA GLY A 34 25.52 -7.45 1.19
C GLY A 34 24.40 -7.18 0.20
N PRO A 35 24.11 -8.06 -0.78
CA PRO A 35 23.18 -7.70 -1.84
C PRO A 35 21.82 -7.39 -1.23
N PRO A 36 21.24 -6.21 -1.49
CA PRO A 36 19.83 -6.00 -1.20
C PRO A 36 19.07 -7.03 -2.04
N SER A 37 18.17 -7.80 -1.44
CA SER A 37 17.08 -8.38 -2.22
C SER A 37 16.29 -7.18 -2.73
N ALA A 38 16.70 -6.69 -3.89
CA ALA A 38 16.03 -5.66 -4.64
C ALA A 38 14.60 -6.15 -4.84
N VAL A 39 13.64 -5.29 -4.48
CA VAL A 39 12.27 -5.39 -4.97
C VAL A 39 12.41 -5.44 -6.48
N SER A 40 12.31 -6.65 -7.03
CA SER A 40 12.56 -6.86 -8.45
C SER A 40 11.33 -6.32 -9.18
N GLY A 41 11.42 -6.00 -10.46
CA GLY A 41 10.24 -5.57 -11.26
C GLY A 41 9.08 -6.59 -11.25
N ALA A 42 9.30 -7.79 -10.70
CA ALA A 42 8.29 -8.82 -10.43
C ALA A 42 7.46 -8.61 -9.14
N ASP A 43 7.88 -7.74 -8.22
CA ASP A 43 7.23 -7.51 -6.91
C ASP A 43 6.35 -6.25 -6.88
N LEU A 44 6.17 -5.60 -8.02
CA LEU A 44 5.24 -4.47 -8.17
C LEU A 44 4.01 -4.95 -8.92
N ARG A 45 2.81 -4.62 -8.42
CA ARG A 45 1.60 -4.80 -9.23
C ARG A 45 1.69 -3.86 -10.43
N VAL A 46 1.64 -4.44 -11.63
CA VAL A 46 1.51 -3.68 -12.87
C VAL A 46 0.13 -3.06 -12.90
N ALA A 47 0.09 -1.75 -13.11
CA ALA A 47 -1.15 -1.01 -13.27
C ALA A 47 -1.87 -1.42 -14.56
N PRO A 48 -3.22 -1.38 -14.59
CA PRO A 48 -3.93 -1.36 -15.85
C PRO A 48 -3.42 -0.17 -16.69
N VAL A 49 -3.08 -0.41 -17.95
CA VAL A 49 -2.80 0.69 -18.88
C VAL A 49 -4.12 1.45 -19.05
N PRO A 50 -4.19 2.75 -18.76
CA PRO A 50 -5.41 3.51 -19.04
C PRO A 50 -5.69 3.38 -20.54
N ALA A 51 -6.87 2.85 -20.88
CA ALA A 51 -7.32 2.89 -22.26
C ALA A 51 -7.35 4.37 -22.66
N GLY A 52 -6.81 4.74 -23.83
CA GLY A 52 -6.79 6.13 -24.29
C GLY A 52 -8.22 6.68 -24.41
N ALA A 53 -8.76 7.19 -23.31
CA ALA A 53 -10.10 7.71 -23.21
C ALA A 53 -10.10 9.11 -23.81
N LEU A 54 -10.96 9.32 -24.81
CA LEU A 54 -11.20 10.62 -25.42
C LEU A 54 -12.34 11.28 -24.65
N TYR A 55 -12.01 11.88 -23.50
CA TYR A 55 -12.99 12.50 -22.59
C TYR A 55 -13.76 13.67 -23.24
N GLU A 56 -13.23 14.27 -24.31
CA GLU A 56 -13.90 15.32 -25.07
C GLU A 56 -15.21 14.86 -25.72
N ASN A 57 -15.35 13.55 -25.98
CA ASN A 57 -16.52 12.94 -26.61
C ASN A 57 -17.53 12.37 -25.59
N VAL A 58 -17.23 12.46 -24.30
CA VAL A 58 -18.13 12.01 -23.22
C VAL A 58 -18.96 13.21 -22.77
N ASP A 59 -20.27 13.04 -22.60
CA ASP A 59 -21.15 14.13 -22.18
C ASP A 59 -20.78 14.68 -20.79
N HIS A 60 -20.92 16.00 -20.60
CA HIS A 60 -20.58 16.67 -19.34
C HIS A 60 -21.23 16.02 -18.09
N PRO A 61 -22.53 15.67 -18.07
CA PRO A 61 -23.12 14.98 -16.92
C PRO A 61 -22.39 13.68 -16.55
N THR A 62 -22.02 12.87 -17.55
CA THR A 62 -21.24 11.66 -17.33
C THR A 62 -19.83 11.97 -16.80
N LEU A 63 -19.14 12.98 -17.34
CA LEU A 63 -17.83 13.42 -16.84
C LEU A 63 -17.88 13.87 -15.37
N LYS A 64 -18.93 14.62 -15.00
CA LYS A 64 -19.15 15.05 -13.62
C LYS A 64 -19.37 13.84 -12.70
N ALA A 65 -20.23 12.90 -13.10
CA ALA A 65 -20.52 11.70 -12.32
C ALA A 65 -19.25 10.88 -12.02
N MET A 66 -18.30 10.81 -12.95
CA MET A 66 -17.03 10.09 -12.75
C MET A 66 -16.22 10.58 -11.54
N VAL A 67 -16.37 11.83 -11.12
CA VAL A 67 -15.61 12.41 -9.98
C VAL A 67 -16.49 12.73 -8.76
N THR A 68 -17.81 12.61 -8.88
CA THR A 68 -18.77 12.90 -7.80
C THR A 68 -19.46 11.66 -7.25
N ASP A 69 -19.76 10.66 -8.08
CA ASP A 69 -20.70 9.60 -7.73
C ASP A 69 -19.96 8.36 -7.22
N GLY A 70 -20.41 7.84 -6.07
CA GLY A 70 -19.84 6.61 -5.49
C GLY A 70 -18.40 6.73 -5.01
N VAL A 71 -17.85 7.94 -4.95
CA VAL A 71 -16.46 8.22 -4.57
C VAL A 71 -16.41 9.12 -3.34
N ASP A 72 -15.54 8.78 -2.39
CA ASP A 72 -15.38 9.49 -1.12
C ASP A 72 -13.88 9.65 -0.81
N PRO A 73 -13.29 10.85 -1.05
CA PRO A 73 -11.88 11.07 -0.79
C PRO A 73 -11.55 10.93 0.70
N ASP A 74 -12.46 11.29 1.61
CA ASP A 74 -12.20 11.23 3.05
C ASP A 74 -12.04 9.78 3.52
N GLN A 75 -12.86 8.86 3.00
CA GLN A 75 -12.70 7.43 3.26
C GLN A 75 -11.37 6.86 2.74
N VAL A 76 -10.95 7.28 1.54
CA VAL A 76 -9.66 6.87 0.97
C VAL A 76 -8.49 7.44 1.79
N GLY A 77 -8.59 8.68 2.25
CA GLY A 77 -7.62 9.31 3.14
C GLY A 77 -7.52 8.61 4.50
N ALA A 78 -8.65 8.21 5.10
CA ALA A 78 -8.65 7.44 6.34
C ALA A 78 -7.97 6.07 6.17
N LEU A 79 -8.23 5.39 5.04
CA LEU A 79 -7.56 4.14 4.70
C LEU A 79 -6.04 4.33 4.50
N ALA A 80 -5.64 5.44 3.86
CA ALA A 80 -4.24 5.79 3.67
C ALA A 80 -3.49 5.92 5.01
N GLU A 81 -4.09 6.59 5.99
CA GLU A 81 -3.48 6.76 7.31
C GLU A 81 -3.44 5.44 8.11
N ALA A 82 -4.47 4.59 7.97
CA ALA A 82 -4.47 3.25 8.57
C ALA A 82 -3.30 2.41 8.05
N TRP A 83 -3.04 2.43 6.74
CA TRP A 83 -1.89 1.76 6.12
C TRP A 83 -0.55 2.31 6.62
N ARG A 84 -0.43 3.64 6.71
CA ARG A 84 0.79 4.30 7.23
C ARG A 84 1.06 3.92 8.68
N THR A 85 0.03 3.93 9.52
CA THR A 85 0.10 3.53 10.93
C THR A 85 0.49 2.07 11.08
N ALA A 86 -0.12 1.17 10.30
CA ALA A 86 0.24 -0.24 10.29
C ALA A 86 1.70 -0.44 9.87
N GLY A 87 2.14 0.23 8.80
CA GLY A 87 3.52 0.17 8.31
C GLY A 87 4.53 0.63 9.36
N ALA A 88 4.27 1.74 10.05
CA ALA A 88 5.10 2.22 11.15
C ALA A 88 5.23 1.20 12.29
N LYS A 89 4.12 0.55 12.68
CA LYS A 89 4.13 -0.50 13.71
C LYS A 89 4.95 -1.72 13.30
N LEU A 90 4.87 -2.14 12.04
CA LEU A 90 5.65 -3.26 11.53
C LEU A 90 7.15 -2.94 11.49
N THR A 91 7.53 -1.72 11.09
CA THR A 91 8.94 -1.28 11.15
C THR A 91 9.44 -1.21 12.60
N GLN A 92 8.62 -0.75 13.54
CA GLN A 92 8.98 -0.78 14.97
C GLN A 92 9.18 -2.23 15.46
N PHE A 93 8.28 -3.14 15.10
CA PHE A 93 8.42 -4.55 15.45
C PHE A 93 9.71 -5.17 14.91
N GLN A 94 10.13 -4.84 13.68
CA GLN A 94 11.42 -5.27 13.14
C GLN A 94 12.58 -4.83 14.06
N THR A 95 12.58 -3.57 14.50
CA THR A 95 13.61 -3.03 15.41
C THR A 95 13.60 -3.78 16.75
N ASP A 96 12.42 -4.03 17.32
CA ASP A 96 12.27 -4.72 18.61
C ASP A 96 12.78 -6.17 18.50
N VAL A 97 12.47 -6.87 17.40
CA VAL A 97 12.95 -8.24 17.14
C VAL A 97 14.47 -8.27 17.00
N ALA A 98 15.07 -7.32 16.30
CA ALA A 98 16.53 -7.24 16.17
C ALA A 98 17.20 -7.07 17.55
N GLY A 99 16.66 -6.17 18.39
CA GLY A 99 17.13 -5.98 19.75
C GLY A 99 17.00 -7.23 20.62
N ALA A 100 15.89 -7.96 20.52
CA ALA A 100 15.67 -9.20 21.25
C ALA A 100 16.63 -10.33 20.82
N VAL A 101 16.87 -10.46 19.50
CA VAL A 101 17.86 -11.41 18.96
C VAL A 101 19.25 -11.10 19.51
N ASP A 102 19.64 -9.82 19.54
CA ASP A 102 20.93 -9.39 20.07
C ASP A 102 21.08 -9.67 21.58
N ALA A 103 20.03 -9.42 22.36
CA ALA A 103 20.01 -9.69 23.81
C ALA A 103 20.06 -11.20 24.14
N SER A 104 19.50 -12.06 23.28
CA SER A 104 19.42 -13.51 23.52
C SER A 104 20.77 -14.25 23.49
N ARG A 105 21.84 -13.62 22.99
CA ARG A 105 23.14 -14.27 22.75
C ARG A 105 23.81 -14.81 24.03
N GLY A 106 23.51 -14.25 25.20
CA GLY A 106 24.09 -14.69 26.47
C GLY A 106 23.46 -15.97 27.04
N GLU A 107 22.16 -16.19 26.79
CA GLU A 107 21.39 -17.21 27.50
C GLU A 107 21.29 -18.54 26.76
N TRP A 108 21.15 -18.51 25.43
CA TRP A 108 21.03 -19.71 24.59
C TRP A 108 22.21 -19.85 23.64
N GLN A 109 23.11 -20.76 24.00
CA GLN A 109 24.33 -21.06 23.27
C GLN A 109 24.19 -22.39 22.50
N GLY A 110 24.95 -22.52 21.41
CA GLY A 110 24.96 -23.71 20.57
C GLY A 110 24.14 -23.57 19.29
N GLU A 111 24.29 -24.55 18.40
CA GLU A 111 23.80 -24.55 17.02
C GLU A 111 22.29 -24.32 16.90
N ALA A 112 21.50 -24.91 17.80
CA ALA A 112 20.05 -24.71 17.83
C ALA A 112 19.67 -23.24 18.15
N GLY A 113 20.42 -22.60 19.05
CA GLY A 113 20.23 -21.18 19.38
C GLY A 113 20.60 -20.25 18.21
N ASP A 114 21.64 -20.60 17.46
CA ASP A 114 22.04 -19.86 16.26
C ASP A 114 21.00 -19.98 15.14
N LEU A 115 20.48 -21.18 14.88
CA LEU A 115 19.42 -21.41 13.89
C LEU A 115 18.14 -20.64 14.24
N ALA A 116 17.72 -20.65 15.51
CA ALA A 116 16.56 -19.90 15.98
C ALA A 116 16.74 -18.39 15.78
N ARG A 117 17.91 -17.84 16.14
CA ARG A 117 18.23 -16.40 15.93
C ARG A 117 18.20 -16.03 14.46
N GLN A 118 18.77 -16.86 13.58
CA GLN A 118 18.77 -16.61 12.14
C GLN A 118 17.34 -16.61 11.56
N PHE A 119 16.50 -17.54 11.98
CA PHE A 119 15.10 -17.60 11.56
C PHE A 119 14.31 -16.36 12.03
N ILE A 120 14.42 -16.01 13.32
CA ILE A 120 13.74 -14.84 13.90
C ILE A 120 14.21 -13.56 13.23
N ALA A 121 15.51 -13.41 12.96
CA ALA A 121 16.05 -12.28 12.20
C ALA A 121 15.49 -12.24 10.76
N GLY A 122 15.29 -13.39 10.14
CA GLY A 122 14.61 -13.52 8.84
C GLY A 122 13.17 -13.03 8.89
N VAL A 123 12.40 -13.43 9.89
CA VAL A 123 11.02 -12.96 10.12
C VAL A 123 11.00 -11.45 10.37
N GLY A 124 11.91 -10.92 11.19
CA GLY A 124 12.01 -9.49 11.46
C GLY A 124 12.25 -8.67 10.19
N ARG A 125 13.18 -9.10 9.32
CA ARG A 125 13.40 -8.48 8.01
C ARG A 125 12.14 -8.50 7.14
N TRP A 126 11.48 -9.66 7.02
CA TRP A 126 10.25 -9.79 6.26
C TRP A 126 9.14 -8.85 6.76
N VAL A 127 8.93 -8.76 8.07
CA VAL A 127 7.97 -7.80 8.66
C VAL A 127 8.36 -6.36 8.33
N GLY A 128 9.65 -6.05 8.38
CA GLY A 128 10.19 -4.75 7.97
C GLY A 128 9.84 -4.37 6.55
N ASP A 129 10.02 -5.31 5.61
CA ASP A 129 9.72 -5.13 4.19
C ASP A 129 8.21 -4.92 3.98
N ALA A 130 7.38 -5.73 4.64
CA ALA A 130 5.92 -5.56 4.65
C ALA A 130 5.51 -4.19 5.23
N GLY A 131 6.21 -3.71 6.27
CA GLY A 131 5.98 -2.39 6.86
C GLY A 131 6.26 -1.25 5.88
N ARG A 132 7.38 -1.31 5.14
CA ARG A 132 7.68 -0.33 4.08
C ARG A 132 6.68 -0.40 2.94
N GLY A 133 6.25 -1.61 2.56
CA GLY A 133 5.18 -1.80 1.57
C GLY A 133 3.86 -1.15 1.99
N ALA A 134 3.46 -1.32 3.25
CA ALA A 134 2.29 -0.68 3.82
C ALA A 134 2.39 0.86 3.82
N GLN A 135 3.56 1.44 4.12
CA GLN A 135 3.76 2.90 4.05
C GLN A 135 3.63 3.43 2.61
N LEU A 136 4.18 2.72 1.63
CA LEU A 136 4.04 3.08 0.23
C LEU A 136 2.58 3.00 -0.21
N ALA A 137 1.87 1.92 0.14
CA ALA A 137 0.45 1.78 -0.16
C ALA A 137 -0.39 2.94 0.43
N GLY A 138 -0.13 3.32 1.68
CA GLY A 138 -0.76 4.48 2.31
C GLY A 138 -0.46 5.79 1.55
N THR A 139 0.78 6.00 1.14
CA THR A 139 1.19 7.19 0.36
C THR A 139 0.46 7.27 -0.98
N GLN A 140 0.34 6.15 -1.70
CA GLN A 140 -0.36 6.13 -2.99
C GLN A 140 -1.87 6.34 -2.81
N ALA A 141 -2.48 5.73 -1.79
CA ALA A 141 -3.88 5.97 -1.46
C ALA A 141 -4.16 7.45 -1.12
N ALA A 142 -3.26 8.11 -0.38
CA ALA A 142 -3.37 9.55 -0.09
C ALA A 142 -3.34 10.39 -1.38
N LYS A 143 -2.46 10.07 -2.34
CA LYS A 143 -2.45 10.74 -3.65
C LYS A 143 -3.74 10.53 -4.43
N HIS A 144 -4.32 9.32 -4.40
CA HIS A 144 -5.61 9.05 -5.05
C HIS A 144 -6.72 9.92 -4.45
N SER A 145 -6.75 10.04 -3.12
CA SER A 145 -7.68 10.89 -2.38
C SER A 145 -7.54 12.35 -2.79
N GLU A 146 -6.31 12.88 -2.82
CA GLU A 146 -6.02 14.25 -3.19
C GLU A 146 -6.40 14.56 -4.65
N ALA A 147 -6.08 13.64 -5.56
CA ALA A 147 -6.45 13.75 -6.97
C ALA A 147 -7.97 13.81 -7.15
N LEU A 148 -8.71 12.95 -6.45
CA LEU A 148 -10.18 12.95 -6.49
C LEU A 148 -10.77 14.23 -5.89
N ALA A 149 -10.27 14.69 -4.74
CA ALA A 149 -10.73 15.92 -4.11
C ALA A 149 -10.49 17.14 -5.03
N THR A 150 -9.32 17.19 -5.67
CA THR A 150 -8.97 18.24 -6.65
C THR A 150 -9.90 18.19 -7.85
N ALA A 151 -10.14 17.01 -8.42
CA ALA A 151 -11.01 16.85 -9.58
C ALA A 151 -12.46 17.26 -9.27
N ARG A 152 -12.99 16.82 -8.12
CA ARG A 152 -14.33 17.21 -7.65
C ARG A 152 -14.48 18.73 -7.51
N ASN A 153 -13.48 19.39 -6.93
CA ASN A 153 -13.51 20.84 -6.71
C ASN A 153 -13.34 21.65 -8.00
N ALA A 154 -12.63 21.10 -8.99
CA ALA A 154 -12.37 21.76 -10.26
C ALA A 154 -13.45 21.52 -11.32
N MET A 155 -14.33 20.52 -11.11
CA MET A 155 -15.37 20.13 -12.07
C MET A 155 -16.42 21.24 -12.23
N PRO A 156 -16.58 21.82 -13.44
CA PRO A 156 -17.60 22.83 -13.68
C PRO A 156 -19.02 22.24 -13.63
N GLU A 157 -20.01 23.12 -13.47
CA GLU A 157 -21.41 22.72 -13.61
C GLU A 157 -21.81 22.62 -15.09
N PRO A 158 -22.63 21.63 -15.47
CA PRO A 158 -23.17 21.54 -16.83
C PRO A 158 -24.01 22.76 -17.19
N VAL A 159 -23.67 23.41 -18.30
CA VAL A 159 -24.50 24.49 -18.87
C VAL A 159 -25.56 23.85 -19.77
N PRO A 160 -26.85 23.96 -19.43
CA PRO A 160 -27.92 23.41 -20.26
C PRO A 160 -28.08 24.26 -21.52
N PHE A 161 -27.86 23.66 -22.68
CA PHE A 161 -28.15 24.29 -23.97
C PHE A 161 -28.63 23.23 -24.97
N ASP A 162 -29.77 23.51 -25.58
CA ASP A 162 -30.40 22.68 -26.61
C ASP A 162 -30.37 23.43 -27.94
N VAL A 163 -29.58 22.89 -28.87
CA VAL A 163 -29.36 23.47 -30.20
C VAL A 163 -30.66 23.48 -31.03
N ASP A 164 -31.50 22.45 -30.89
CA ASP A 164 -32.73 22.33 -31.68
C ASP A 164 -33.79 23.30 -31.18
N ALA A 165 -33.91 23.44 -29.85
CA ALA A 165 -34.79 24.42 -29.24
C ALA A 165 -34.38 25.87 -29.60
N ALA A 166 -33.07 26.18 -29.52
CA ALA A 166 -32.55 27.49 -29.90
C ALA A 166 -32.80 27.81 -31.39
N ASN A 167 -32.58 26.83 -32.28
CA ASN A 167 -32.86 26.99 -33.71
C ASN A 167 -34.37 27.14 -33.99
N ALA A 168 -35.23 26.44 -33.26
CA ALA A 168 -36.68 26.56 -33.39
C ALA A 168 -37.16 27.96 -32.94
N GLU A 169 -36.63 28.48 -31.83
CA GLU A 169 -36.90 29.84 -31.37
C GLU A 169 -36.51 30.87 -32.45
N LEU A 170 -35.28 30.80 -32.97
CA LEU A 170 -34.78 31.73 -33.98
C LEU A 170 -35.62 31.74 -35.27
N ARG A 171 -36.16 30.59 -35.69
CA ARG A 171 -37.06 30.50 -36.86
C ARG A 171 -38.42 31.15 -36.63
N SER A 172 -38.86 31.27 -35.37
CA SER A 172 -40.15 31.87 -35.02
C SER A 172 -40.11 33.41 -34.96
N ILE A 173 -38.93 33.99 -34.85
CA ILE A 173 -38.75 35.44 -34.71
C ILE A 173 -38.82 36.12 -36.07
N THR A 174 -39.75 37.06 -36.21
CA THR A 174 -39.93 37.87 -37.44
C THR A 174 -39.27 39.26 -37.35
N ASP A 175 -39.06 39.78 -36.14
CA ASP A 175 -38.39 41.07 -35.92
C ASP A 175 -36.86 40.90 -36.08
N PRO A 176 -36.21 41.60 -37.05
CA PRO A 176 -34.79 41.46 -37.30
C PRO A 176 -33.90 41.92 -36.14
N VAL A 177 -34.32 42.91 -35.35
CA VAL A 177 -33.53 43.39 -34.20
C VAL A 177 -33.56 42.34 -33.09
N LEU A 178 -34.75 41.83 -32.78
CA LEU A 178 -34.92 40.76 -31.79
C LEU A 178 -34.18 39.48 -32.22
N TRP A 179 -34.21 39.15 -33.51
CA TRP A 179 -33.51 37.99 -34.05
C TRP A 179 -32.00 38.08 -33.80
N ILE A 180 -31.39 39.24 -34.08
CA ILE A 180 -29.94 39.46 -33.85
C ILE A 180 -29.60 39.31 -32.36
N THR A 181 -30.42 39.88 -31.47
CA THR A 181 -30.19 39.79 -30.02
C THR A 181 -30.27 38.34 -29.53
N ARG A 182 -31.32 37.59 -29.90
CA ARG A 182 -31.49 36.19 -29.50
C ARG A 182 -30.40 35.29 -30.07
N TYR A 183 -30.01 35.51 -31.32
CA TYR A 183 -28.90 34.78 -31.92
C TYR A 183 -27.59 34.98 -31.15
N ALA A 184 -27.27 36.22 -30.77
CA ALA A 184 -26.08 36.51 -29.96
C ALA A 184 -26.13 35.83 -28.58
N GLU A 185 -27.30 35.81 -27.93
CA GLU A 185 -27.52 35.12 -26.65
C GLU A 185 -27.31 33.60 -26.78
N HIS A 186 -27.90 32.96 -27.80
CA HIS A 186 -27.70 31.52 -28.03
C HIS A 186 -26.25 31.18 -28.37
N MET A 187 -25.58 32.00 -29.20
CA MET A 187 -24.17 31.80 -29.51
C MET A 187 -23.28 31.91 -28.26
N LYS A 188 -23.61 32.83 -27.35
CA LYS A 188 -22.92 32.94 -26.06
C LYS A 188 -23.16 31.70 -25.20
N ALA A 189 -24.41 31.26 -25.03
CA ALA A 189 -24.74 30.07 -24.25
C ALA A 189 -24.07 28.80 -24.81
N TYR A 190 -24.05 28.65 -26.14
CA TYR A 190 -23.36 27.55 -26.82
C TYR A 190 -21.84 27.58 -26.57
N ALA A 191 -21.22 28.76 -26.61
CA ALA A 191 -19.80 28.93 -26.31
C ALA A 191 -19.49 28.60 -24.84
N GLU A 192 -20.34 29.01 -23.90
CA GLU A 192 -20.22 28.68 -22.47
C GLU A 192 -20.36 27.18 -22.24
N GLN A 193 -21.33 26.51 -22.88
CA GLN A 193 -21.48 25.05 -22.83
C GLN A 193 -20.23 24.33 -23.33
N GLN A 194 -19.69 24.72 -24.48
CA GLN A 194 -18.47 24.13 -25.02
C GLN A 194 -17.23 24.40 -24.17
N ALA A 195 -17.14 25.57 -23.54
CA ALA A 195 -16.05 25.87 -22.62
C ALA A 195 -16.12 24.97 -21.37
N ALA A 196 -17.31 24.84 -20.77
CA ALA A 196 -17.54 23.98 -19.63
C ALA A 196 -17.27 22.49 -19.95
N GLN A 197 -17.70 22.02 -21.12
CA GLN A 197 -17.43 20.68 -21.62
C GLN A 197 -15.92 20.40 -21.73
N ARG A 198 -15.15 21.31 -22.36
CA ARG A 198 -13.69 21.14 -22.49
C ARG A 198 -12.99 21.13 -21.14
N GLN A 199 -13.36 22.04 -20.25
CA GLN A 199 -12.81 22.07 -18.90
C GLN A 199 -13.14 20.79 -18.12
N ALA A 200 -14.36 20.26 -18.22
CA ALA A 200 -14.73 18.99 -17.58
C ALA A 200 -13.88 17.83 -18.10
N ALA A 201 -13.67 17.74 -19.43
CA ALA A 201 -12.82 16.72 -20.03
C ALA A 201 -11.36 16.83 -19.55
N GLU A 202 -10.82 18.05 -19.45
CA GLU A 202 -9.49 18.30 -18.89
C GLU A 202 -9.39 17.87 -17.43
N VAL A 203 -10.41 18.15 -16.61
CA VAL A 203 -10.45 17.73 -15.19
C VAL A 203 -10.37 16.21 -15.06
N VAL A 204 -11.18 15.46 -15.82
CA VAL A 204 -11.15 13.99 -15.77
C VAL A 204 -9.84 13.44 -16.33
N THR A 205 -9.30 14.05 -17.40
CA THR A 205 -7.99 13.66 -17.96
C THR A 205 -6.87 13.79 -16.93
N ASN A 206 -6.84 14.92 -16.22
CA ASN A 206 -5.85 15.16 -15.17
C ASN A 206 -6.01 14.20 -13.99
N TYR A 207 -7.26 13.91 -13.61
CA TYR A 207 -7.57 12.92 -12.57
C TYR A 207 -7.06 11.53 -12.95
N ASP A 208 -7.37 11.05 -14.16
CA ASP A 208 -6.96 9.74 -14.66
C ASP A 208 -5.43 9.62 -14.78
N THR A 209 -4.77 10.69 -15.24
CA THR A 209 -3.30 10.79 -15.28
C THR A 209 -2.70 10.65 -13.88
N ALA A 210 -3.27 11.35 -12.89
CA ALA A 210 -2.80 11.26 -11.51
C ALA A 210 -2.97 9.86 -10.91
N LEU A 211 -4.06 9.14 -11.25
CA LEU A 211 -4.24 7.74 -10.86
C LEU A 211 -3.23 6.81 -11.54
N ALA A 212 -2.95 7.02 -12.82
CA ALA A 212 -1.95 6.25 -13.55
C ALA A 212 -0.56 6.41 -12.92
N ASP A 213 -0.18 7.61 -12.49
CA ASP A 213 1.12 7.88 -11.85
C ASP A 213 1.26 7.26 -10.45
N SER A 214 0.14 6.98 -9.77
CA SER A 214 0.10 6.44 -8.41
C SER A 214 -0.26 4.95 -8.34
N SER A 215 -0.38 4.32 -9.49
CA SER A 215 -0.86 2.94 -9.66
C SER A 215 0.12 1.83 -9.24
N THR A 216 1.40 2.15 -9.07
CA THR A 216 2.41 1.18 -8.62
C THR A 216 2.20 0.85 -7.14
N MET A 217 1.81 -0.40 -6.86
CA MET A 217 1.66 -0.92 -5.50
C MET A 217 2.66 -2.06 -5.20
N PRO A 218 3.23 -2.12 -3.99
CA PRO A 218 4.11 -3.22 -3.60
C PRO A 218 3.34 -4.53 -3.43
N ALA A 219 3.94 -5.64 -3.85
CA ALA A 219 3.47 -6.98 -3.54
C ALA A 219 3.96 -7.40 -2.14
N PHE A 220 3.11 -8.11 -1.39
CA PHE A 220 3.48 -8.70 -0.12
C PHE A 220 4.02 -10.12 -0.36
N ALA A 221 5.32 -10.31 -0.11
CA ALA A 221 5.96 -11.63 -0.19
C ALA A 221 5.48 -12.54 0.97
N PRO A 222 5.44 -13.87 0.78
CA PRO A 222 5.14 -14.80 1.87
C PRO A 222 6.23 -14.76 2.96
N PRO A 223 5.88 -15.06 4.23
CA PRO A 223 6.85 -15.10 5.31
C PRO A 223 7.86 -16.25 5.12
N PRO A 224 9.09 -16.12 5.66
CA PRO A 224 10.07 -17.19 5.62
C PRO A 224 9.60 -18.42 6.40
N ALA A 225 9.85 -19.61 5.86
CA ALA A 225 9.55 -20.89 6.50
C ALA A 225 10.77 -21.46 7.24
N MET A 226 10.55 -22.16 8.36
CA MET A 226 11.61 -22.97 8.98
C MET A 226 11.83 -24.25 8.16
N SER A 227 13.08 -24.60 7.90
CA SER A 227 13.42 -25.88 7.28
C SER A 227 13.34 -27.01 8.32
N HIS A 228 12.42 -27.95 8.13
CA HIS A 228 12.31 -29.16 8.96
C HIS A 228 13.36 -30.19 8.51
N GLN A 229 14.64 -29.97 8.81
CA GLN A 229 15.62 -31.06 8.70
C GLN A 229 15.55 -31.91 9.95
N SER A 230 14.69 -32.93 9.92
CA SER A 230 14.68 -34.01 10.91
C SER A 230 16.02 -34.74 10.86
N ALA A 231 16.88 -34.53 11.86
CA ALA A 231 18.01 -35.43 12.08
C ALA A 231 17.45 -36.84 12.39
N PRO A 232 18.02 -37.93 11.84
CA PRO A 232 17.58 -39.28 12.16
C PRO A 232 17.75 -39.54 13.66
N VAL A 233 16.66 -39.83 14.35
CA VAL A 233 16.71 -40.27 15.75
C VAL A 233 17.46 -41.61 15.78
N PRO A 234 18.59 -41.73 16.48
CA PRO A 234 19.23 -43.03 16.66
C PRO A 234 18.27 -43.97 17.41
N PRO A 235 18.15 -45.25 17.00
CA PRO A 235 17.22 -46.16 17.64
C PRO A 235 17.53 -46.28 19.13
N MET A 236 16.56 -45.93 19.99
CA MET A 236 16.70 -46.09 21.43
C MET A 236 16.84 -47.57 21.79
N PRO A 237 17.74 -47.94 22.72
CA PRO A 237 17.78 -49.30 23.23
C PRO A 237 16.46 -49.60 23.95
N ARG A 238 15.76 -50.66 23.52
CA ARG A 238 14.57 -51.18 24.21
C ARG A 238 14.95 -51.61 25.61
N VAL A 239 14.47 -50.89 26.62
CA VAL A 239 14.46 -51.38 28.01
C VAL A 239 13.23 -52.27 28.16
N SER A 240 13.44 -53.58 28.27
CA SER A 240 12.40 -54.51 28.68
C SER A 240 12.05 -54.24 30.14
N HIS A 241 10.86 -53.71 30.41
CA HIS A 241 10.27 -53.69 31.76
C HIS A 241 8.92 -54.42 31.69
N GLU A 242 8.90 -55.67 32.14
CA GLU A 242 7.67 -56.40 32.45
C GLU A 242 7.04 -55.76 33.70
N ILE A 243 5.76 -55.39 33.62
CA ILE A 243 4.97 -54.94 34.76
C ILE A 243 4.05 -56.10 35.17
N PRO A 244 4.10 -56.61 36.41
CA PRO A 244 3.18 -57.64 36.86
C PRO A 244 1.77 -57.06 37.10
N MET A 245 0.76 -57.71 36.52
CA MET A 245 -0.66 -57.41 36.73
C MET A 245 -1.17 -58.07 38.01
N VAL A 246 -1.64 -57.28 38.97
CA VAL A 246 -2.46 -57.68 40.13
C VAL A 246 -3.49 -56.57 40.35
N GLN A 247 -4.78 -56.75 40.60
CA GLN A 247 -5.81 -57.81 40.52
C GLN A 247 -7.12 -57.01 40.78
N VAL A 248 -8.25 -57.31 40.14
CA VAL A 248 -9.56 -57.02 40.76
C VAL A 248 -10.42 -58.28 40.66
N SER A 249 -10.76 -58.76 41.85
CA SER A 249 -11.61 -59.91 42.14
C SER A 249 -13.07 -59.50 41.94
N THR A 250 -13.82 -60.21 41.10
CA THR A 250 -15.29 -60.20 41.12
C THR A 250 -15.76 -61.46 41.81
N SER A 251 -16.35 -61.29 42.99
CA SER A 251 -16.95 -62.36 43.78
C SER A 251 -18.33 -62.74 43.23
N ASP A 252 -18.42 -63.99 42.80
CA ASP A 252 -19.50 -64.98 42.99
C ASP A 252 -20.85 -64.49 43.53
N GLU A 253 -21.91 -64.58 42.71
CA GLU A 253 -23.28 -64.76 43.17
C GLU A 253 -23.92 -65.95 42.42
N ARG A 254 -24.44 -66.90 43.20
CA ARG A 254 -24.88 -68.24 42.83
C ARG A 254 -26.22 -68.29 42.07
N ALA A 255 -26.25 -69.21 41.09
CA ALA A 255 -27.26 -70.24 40.76
C ALA A 255 -28.76 -69.88 40.58
N ASP A 256 -29.32 -70.21 39.40
CA ASP A 256 -30.26 -71.35 39.21
C ASP A 256 -30.47 -71.65 37.69
N PRO A 257 -30.65 -72.91 37.23
CA PRO A 257 -30.76 -73.29 35.82
C PRO A 257 -32.18 -73.73 35.38
N GLY A 258 -32.47 -73.60 34.08
CA GLY A 258 -33.66 -74.16 33.40
C GLY A 258 -34.50 -73.08 32.70
N VAL A 259 -35.19 -73.26 31.58
CA VAL A 259 -35.58 -74.40 30.74
C VAL A 259 -36.02 -73.79 29.39
N ILE A 260 -35.61 -74.43 28.28
CA ILE A 260 -36.26 -74.64 26.97
C ILE A 260 -37.53 -73.83 26.63
N GLY A 261 -37.54 -73.22 25.44
CA GLY A 261 -38.75 -72.74 24.74
C GLY A 261 -38.44 -71.76 23.62
#